data_AF-A0AAU0F2F2-F1
#
_entry.id   AF-A0AAU0F2F2-F1
#
_cell.length_a   1.000
_cell.length_b   1.000
_cell.length_c   1.000
_cell.angle_alpha   90.00
_cell.angle_beta   90.00
_cell.angle_gamma   90.00
#
_symmetry.space_group_name_H-M   'P 1'
#
loop_
_entity.id
_entity.type
_entity.pdbx_description
1 polymer ?
#
loop_
_entity_poly.entity_id
_entity_poly.type
_entity_poly.pdbx_seq_one_letter_code
_entity_poly.pdbx_strand_id
1 'polypeptide(L)'
;MLLPLLHLDFSLQNLVADLQFNHISVFLSKFTSIMTKKQRAEIVMRELEKLYPEVPIPLDHKDPYTLLVAVALSAQSTDKKVNQITPKLFEVADTPEKNGKIRCC
;
A
#
# COMPACT_ATOMS: atom_id res chain seq x y z
N MET A 1 -20.08 -35.30 12.08
CA MET A 1 -19.69 -36.54 12.78
C MET A 1 -18.43 -37.05 12.10
N LEU A 2 -17.24 -37.16 12.67
CA LEU A 2 -16.68 -37.04 14.02
C LEU A 2 -15.17 -36.72 13.82
N LEU A 3 -14.63 -35.72 14.51
CA LEU A 3 -13.24 -35.77 15.04
C LEU A 3 -13.24 -36.72 16.27
N PRO A 4 -12.13 -37.07 16.96
CA PRO A 4 -10.67 -36.91 16.74
C PRO A 4 -9.90 -38.27 16.97
N LEU A 5 -8.58 -38.41 16.86
CA LEU A 5 -7.62 -38.37 17.99
C LEU A 5 -6.23 -38.79 17.45
N LEU A 6 -5.22 -37.93 17.55
CA LEU A 6 -3.80 -38.32 17.60
C LEU A 6 -3.02 -37.18 18.25
N HIS A 7 -2.93 -37.28 19.57
CA HIS A 7 -2.03 -36.52 20.43
C HIS A 7 -1.00 -37.51 20.98
N LEU A 8 0.23 -37.02 21.18
CA LEU A 8 1.38 -37.64 21.89
C LEU A 8 2.21 -38.57 20.97
N ASP A 9 3.50 -38.33 20.69
CA ASP A 9 4.57 -37.88 21.58
C ASP A 9 5.48 -36.80 20.95
N PHE A 10 5.47 -35.61 21.57
CA PHE A 10 6.34 -34.47 21.26
C PHE A 10 7.21 -34.17 22.48
N SER A 11 8.18 -35.04 22.81
CA SER A 11 9.04 -34.77 23.97
C SER A 11 10.47 -35.36 23.97
N LEU A 12 10.96 -35.99 22.90
CA LEU A 12 12.32 -36.61 22.93
C LEU A 12 13.22 -36.32 21.72
N GLN A 13 12.96 -35.27 20.93
CA GLN A 13 13.87 -34.82 19.86
C GLN A 13 14.65 -33.53 20.16
N ASN A 14 14.38 -32.84 21.27
CA ASN A 14 14.89 -31.48 21.51
C ASN A 14 16.07 -31.38 22.49
N LEU A 15 16.76 -32.46 22.87
CA LEU A 15 17.86 -32.38 23.85
C LEU A 15 19.28 -32.57 23.26
N VAL A 16 19.41 -32.74 21.94
CA VAL A 16 20.73 -32.90 21.28
C VAL A 16 21.12 -31.70 20.39
N ALA A 17 20.25 -30.69 20.26
CA ALA A 17 20.42 -29.60 19.30
C ALA A 17 20.95 -28.27 19.89
N ASP A 18 21.17 -28.16 21.20
CA ASP A 18 21.47 -26.88 21.86
C ASP A 18 22.97 -26.54 22.03
N LEU A 19 23.90 -27.44 21.69
CA LEU A 19 25.33 -27.27 22.04
C LEU A 19 26.29 -26.88 20.90
N GLN A 20 25.81 -26.60 19.68
CA GLN A 20 26.67 -26.09 18.59
C GLN A 20 26.23 -24.76 17.94
N PHE A 21 25.09 -24.17 18.33
CA PHE A 21 24.55 -23.00 17.62
C PHE A 21 25.15 -21.63 18.03
N ASN A 22 25.92 -21.55 19.11
CA ASN A 22 26.44 -20.27 19.62
C ASN A 22 27.65 -19.72 18.82
N HIS A 23 28.34 -20.54 18.03
CA HIS A 23 29.49 -20.08 17.23
C HIS A 23 29.09 -19.57 15.83
N ILE A 24 27.89 -19.92 15.35
CA ILE A 24 27.37 -19.52 14.03
C ILE A 24 26.74 -18.11 14.09
N SER A 25 26.16 -17.71 15.22
CA SER A 25 25.43 -16.44 15.35
C SER A 25 26.32 -15.21 15.16
N VAL A 26 27.59 -15.25 15.61
CA VAL A 26 28.56 -14.15 15.45
C VAL A 26 29.10 -14.07 14.02
N PHE A 27 29.21 -15.21 13.33
CA PHE A 27 29.65 -15.25 11.93
C PHE A 27 28.55 -14.76 10.97
N LEU A 28 27.28 -15.07 11.27
CA LEU A 28 26.11 -14.57 10.52
C LEU A 28 25.86 -13.05 10.71
N SER A 29 26.21 -12.47 11.86
CA SER A 29 26.06 -11.02 12.06
C SER A 29 27.07 -10.21 11.22
N LYS A 30 28.24 -10.77 10.94
CA LYS A 30 29.29 -10.11 10.14
C LYS A 30 29.05 -10.23 8.63
N PHE A 31 28.26 -11.23 8.20
CA PHE A 31 27.88 -11.44 6.79
C PHE A 31 26.61 -10.66 6.37
N THR A 32 25.88 -10.07 7.32
CA THR A 32 24.63 -9.32 7.07
C THR A 32 24.82 -7.81 6.94
N SER A 33 26.04 -7.33 6.64
CA SER A 33 26.26 -5.92 6.26
C SER A 33 25.90 -5.65 4.78
N ILE A 34 24.85 -6.31 4.30
CA ILE A 34 24.17 -5.94 3.06
C ILE A 34 23.10 -4.94 3.50
N MET A 35 23.26 -3.69 3.10
CA MET A 35 22.44 -2.53 3.46
C MET A 35 20.98 -2.91 3.82
N THR A 36 20.55 -2.51 5.01
CA THR A 36 19.22 -2.86 5.52
C THR A 36 18.11 -2.25 4.66
N LYS A 37 16.91 -2.84 4.69
CA LYS A 37 15.73 -2.28 4.00
C LYS A 37 15.49 -0.81 4.36
N LYS A 38 15.74 -0.45 5.63
CA LYS A 38 15.62 0.91 6.15
C LYS A 38 16.60 1.88 5.48
N GLN A 39 17.89 1.54 5.44
CA GLN A 39 18.90 2.38 4.81
C GLN A 39 18.64 2.61 3.32
N ARG A 40 18.12 1.60 2.61
CA ARG A 40 17.71 1.75 1.20
C ARG A 40 16.54 2.71 1.04
N ALA A 41 15.53 2.59 1.90
CA ALA A 41 14.38 3.49 1.89
C ALA A 41 14.80 4.94 2.15
N GLU A 42 15.73 5.18 3.07
CA GLU A 42 16.27 6.51 3.37
C GLU A 42 17.02 7.14 2.19
N ILE A 43 17.73 6.33 1.39
CA ILE A 43 18.38 6.83 0.15
C ILE A 43 17.32 7.21 -0.87
N VAL A 44 16.34 6.34 -1.12
CA VAL A 44 15.27 6.60 -2.10
C VAL A 44 14.44 7.81 -1.68
N MET A 45 14.09 7.94 -0.40
CA MET A 45 13.32 9.07 0.12
C MET A 45 14.05 10.40 -0.12
N ARG A 46 15.36 10.46 0.19
CA ARG A 46 16.16 11.68 -0.04
C ARG A 46 16.21 12.09 -1.50
N GLU A 47 16.30 11.14 -2.43
CA GLU A 47 16.29 11.46 -3.86
C GLU A 47 14.88 11.86 -4.33
N LEU A 48 13.83 11.23 -3.83
CA LEU A 48 12.44 11.62 -4.12
C LEU A 48 12.13 13.03 -3.63
N GLU A 49 12.54 13.40 -2.42
CA GLU A 49 12.36 14.75 -1.85
C GLU A 49 13.08 15.83 -2.67
N LYS A 50 14.26 15.52 -3.23
CA LYS A 50 14.98 16.43 -4.13
C LYS A 50 14.28 16.58 -5.48
N LEU A 51 13.76 15.49 -6.03
CA LEU A 51 13.14 15.47 -7.37
C LEU A 51 11.72 16.03 -7.37
N TYR A 52 10.99 15.87 -6.27
CA TYR A 52 9.58 16.27 -6.12
C TYR A 52 9.38 17.10 -4.84
N PRO A 53 9.93 18.34 -4.78
CA PRO A 53 9.84 19.19 -3.59
C PRO A 53 8.42 19.68 -3.30
N GLU A 54 7.58 19.82 -4.33
CA GLU A 54 6.17 20.14 -4.21
C GLU A 54 5.33 19.05 -4.89
N VAL A 55 4.34 18.54 -4.16
CA VAL A 55 3.40 17.53 -4.68
C VAL A 55 2.05 18.23 -4.88
N PRO A 56 1.75 18.74 -6.10
CA PRO A 56 0.46 19.35 -6.37
C PRO A 56 -0.65 18.31 -6.34
N ILE A 57 -1.87 18.74 -6.04
CA ILE A 57 -3.05 17.87 -6.13
C ILE A 57 -3.30 17.57 -7.62
N PRO A 58 -3.31 16.29 -8.05
CA PRO A 58 -3.33 15.94 -9.47
C PRO A 58 -4.70 16.12 -10.15
N LEU A 59 -5.77 16.27 -9.37
CA LEU A 59 -7.15 16.35 -9.85
C LEU A 59 -7.72 17.76 -9.66
N ASP A 60 -8.25 18.31 -10.75
CA ASP A 60 -8.94 19.60 -10.73
C ASP A 60 -10.28 19.46 -10.00
N HIS A 61 -10.47 20.22 -8.92
CA HIS A 61 -11.69 20.20 -8.12
C HIS A 61 -11.98 21.60 -7.55
N LYS A 62 -13.26 21.88 -7.29
CA LYS A 62 -13.71 23.17 -6.72
C LYS A 62 -14.07 23.06 -5.25
N ASP A 63 -14.41 21.85 -4.80
CA ASP A 63 -14.97 21.58 -3.49
C ASP A 63 -14.64 20.13 -3.08
N PRO A 64 -14.77 19.79 -1.78
CA PRO A 64 -14.47 18.44 -1.30
C PRO A 64 -15.36 17.34 -1.91
N TYR A 65 -16.59 17.66 -2.32
CA TYR A 65 -17.48 16.70 -2.95
C TYR A 65 -17.02 16.38 -4.38
N THR A 66 -16.70 17.39 -5.19
CA THR A 66 -16.15 17.16 -6.54
C THR A 66 -14.81 16.42 -6.51
N LEU A 67 -13.98 16.66 -5.49
CA LEU A 67 -12.76 15.86 -5.28
C LEU A 67 -13.07 14.39 -4.98
N LEU A 68 -14.01 14.11 -4.08
CA LEU A 68 -14.41 12.74 -3.73
C LEU A 68 -14.93 11.99 -4.96
N VAL A 69 -15.77 12.64 -5.77
CA VAL A 69 -16.28 12.05 -7.02
C VAL A 69 -15.14 11.84 -8.02
N ALA A 70 -14.22 12.79 -8.16
CA ALA A 70 -13.06 12.64 -9.06
C ALA A 70 -12.14 11.49 -8.65
N VAL A 71 -11.89 11.29 -7.36
CA VAL A 71 -11.11 10.16 -6.82
C VAL A 71 -11.85 8.82 -7.02
N ALA A 72 -13.17 8.80 -6.87
CA ALA A 72 -13.95 7.61 -7.17
C ALA A 72 -13.88 7.24 -8.66
N LEU A 73 -13.83 8.24 -9.56
CA LEU A 73 -13.72 8.04 -11.01
C LEU A 73 -12.30 7.70 -11.47
N SER A 74 -11.26 8.10 -10.73
CA SER A 74 -9.87 7.73 -11.04
C SER A 74 -9.57 6.25 -10.75
N ALA A 75 -10.47 5.55 -10.06
CA ALA A 75 -10.38 4.10 -9.91
C ALA A 75 -10.35 3.43 -11.30
N GLN A 76 -9.27 2.69 -11.58
CA GLN A 76 -9.03 2.01 -12.86
C GLN A 76 -8.96 2.94 -14.09
N SER A 77 -8.78 4.25 -13.89
CA SER A 77 -8.60 5.23 -14.97
C SER A 77 -7.40 6.14 -14.66
N THR A 78 -7.05 7.05 -15.58
CA THR A 78 -5.91 7.97 -15.38
C THR A 78 -6.41 9.35 -15.01
N ASP A 79 -5.69 10.07 -14.14
CA ASP A 79 -6.06 11.43 -13.71
C ASP A 79 -6.26 12.38 -14.92
N LYS A 80 -5.46 12.21 -15.98
CA LYS A 80 -5.62 12.94 -17.24
C LYS A 80 -7.00 12.73 -17.87
N LYS A 81 -7.49 11.48 -17.88
CA LYS A 81 -8.80 11.16 -18.44
C LYS A 81 -9.92 11.70 -17.55
N VAL A 82 -9.74 11.63 -16.23
CA VAL A 82 -10.68 12.19 -15.25
C VAL A 82 -10.80 13.71 -15.43
N ASN A 83 -9.70 14.45 -15.54
CA ASN A 83 -9.72 15.91 -15.75
C ASN A 83 -10.34 16.31 -17.12
N GLN A 84 -10.35 15.41 -18.11
CA GLN A 84 -11.04 15.65 -19.38
C GLN A 84 -12.57 15.45 -19.31
N ILE A 85 -13.05 14.53 -18.46
CA ILE A 85 -14.47 14.17 -18.38
C ILE A 85 -15.21 14.95 -17.28
N THR A 86 -14.51 15.30 -16.19
CA THR A 86 -15.09 15.92 -15.00
C THR A 86 -15.75 17.28 -15.27
N PRO A 87 -15.25 18.17 -16.17
CA PRO A 87 -15.95 19.42 -16.46
C PRO A 87 -17.35 19.17 -17.03
N LYS A 88 -17.48 18.24 -17.98
CA LYS A 88 -18.76 17.87 -18.61
C LYS A 88 -19.69 17.17 -17.63
N LEU A 89 -19.15 16.36 -16.72
CA LEU A 89 -19.94 15.69 -15.69
C LEU A 89 -20.48 16.69 -14.67
N PHE A 90 -19.63 17.59 -14.17
CA PHE A 90 -20.01 18.57 -13.15
C PHE A 90 -20.88 19.71 -13.68
N GLU A 91 -20.93 19.95 -14.99
CA GLU A 91 -21.97 20.81 -15.58
C GLU A 91 -23.39 20.29 -15.33
N VAL A 92 -23.56 18.97 -15.20
CA VAL A 92 -24.87 18.32 -15.03
C VAL A 92 -25.09 17.84 -13.58
N ALA A 93 -24.02 17.39 -12.91
CA ALA A 93 -24.05 16.85 -11.55
C ALA A 93 -22.89 17.34 -10.67
N ASP A 94 -22.92 18.63 -10.34
CA ASP A 94 -22.08 19.27 -9.33
C ASP A 94 -22.51 18.99 -7.88
N THR A 95 -23.71 18.46 -7.65
CA THR A 95 -24.23 18.16 -6.31
C THR A 95 -24.65 16.70 -6.16
N PRO A 96 -24.61 16.13 -4.92
CA PRO A 96 -25.03 14.75 -4.67
C PRO A 96 -26.47 14.46 -5.12
N GLU A 97 -27.38 15.44 -4.95
CA GLU A 97 -28.78 15.33 -5.36
C GLU A 97 -28.94 15.23 -6.88
N LYS A 98 -28.09 15.93 -7.65
CA LYS A 98 -28.10 15.86 -9.12
C LYS A 98 -27.42 14.59 -9.60
N ASN A 99 -26.29 14.19 -9.00
CA ASN A 99 -25.58 12.97 -9.35
C ASN A 99 -26.44 11.72 -9.18
N GLY A 100 -27.23 11.64 -8.10
CA GLY A 100 -28.15 10.52 -7.85
C GLY A 100 -29.33 10.45 -8.84
N LYS A 101 -29.61 11.52 -9.59
CA LYS A 101 -30.65 11.56 -10.63
C LYS A 101 -30.13 11.17 -12.02
N ILE A 102 -28.80 11.14 -12.20
CA ILE A 102 -28.19 10.65 -13.43
C ILE A 102 -28.38 9.14 -13.46
N ARG A 103 -29.05 8.64 -14.50
CA ARG A 103 -29.06 7.20 -14.75
C ARG A 103 -27.70 6.81 -15.31
N CYS A 104 -27.03 5.87 -14.65
CA CYS A 104 -25.96 5.13 -15.31
C CYS A 104 -26.55 4.44 -16.54
N CYS A 105 -25.90 4.63 -17.68
CA CYS A 105 -26.28 4.03 -18.94
C CYS A 105 -26.12 2.50 -18.89
#